data_AF-K2I2T9-F1
#
_entry.id   AF-K2I2T9-F1
#
_cell.length_a   1.000
_cell.length_b   1.000
_cell.length_c   1.000
_cell.angle_alpha   90.00
_cell.angle_beta   90.00
_cell.angle_gamma   90.00
#
_symmetry.space_group_name_H-M   'P 1'
#
loop_
_entity.id
_entity.type
_entity.pdbx_description
1 polymer ?
#
loop_
_entity_poly.entity_id
_entity_poly.type
_entity_poly.pdbx_seq_one_letter_code
_entity_poly.pdbx_strand_id
1 'polypeptide(L)'
;MAAQSDTALFLSAVTLGEVTRGIELQRPRDPGFAADLDAWLAVISTRYADRVLPFGAAEAALWGRLCASVGHVSIDLMIAATARSRGLTVVTRNLRHYAGTDVPTLDPGSGG
;
A
#
# COMPACT_ATOMS: atom_id res chain seq x y z
N MET A 1 -15.42 0.14 -17.84
CA MET A 1 -14.47 0.73 -16.88
C MET A 1 -15.03 2.04 -16.37
N ALA A 2 -15.66 2.07 -15.21
CA ALA A 2 -15.87 3.34 -14.53
C ALA A 2 -14.47 3.81 -14.10
N ALA A 3 -13.96 4.85 -14.74
CA ALA A 3 -12.80 5.56 -14.24
C ALA A 3 -13.18 6.06 -12.84
N GLN A 4 -12.71 5.37 -11.81
CA GLN A 4 -12.79 5.90 -10.46
C GLN A 4 -12.01 7.19 -10.50
N SER A 5 -12.70 8.32 -10.32
CA SER A 5 -12.10 9.66 -10.40
C SER A 5 -10.81 9.66 -9.62
N ASP A 6 -9.71 10.11 -10.22
CA ASP A 6 -8.36 10.05 -9.65
C ASP A 6 -8.36 10.57 -8.20
N THR A 7 -9.21 11.55 -7.91
CA THR A 7 -9.51 12.17 -6.60
C THR A 7 -9.92 11.21 -5.47
N ALA A 8 -10.38 9.99 -5.78
CA ALA A 8 -10.82 8.99 -4.80
C ALA A 8 -9.74 7.95 -4.43
N LEU A 9 -8.53 8.08 -4.98
CA LEU A 9 -7.41 7.17 -4.72
C LEU A 9 -6.40 7.79 -3.74
N PHE A 10 -5.86 6.94 -2.87
CA PHE A 10 -4.85 7.26 -1.87
C PHE A 10 -3.69 6.28 -1.97
N LEU A 11 -2.51 6.70 -1.49
CA LEU A 11 -1.32 5.86 -1.42
C LEU A 11 -0.92 5.64 0.03
N SER A 12 -0.59 4.40 0.41
CA SER A 12 -0.03 4.14 1.74
C SER A 12 1.44 4.56 1.80
N ALA A 13 1.85 5.27 2.85
CA ALA A 13 3.26 5.54 3.13
C ALA A 13 4.08 4.24 3.29
N VAL A 14 3.43 3.15 3.74
CA VAL A 14 4.06 1.83 3.85
C VAL A 14 4.42 1.30 2.46
N THR A 15 3.51 1.43 1.48
CA THR A 15 3.75 1.01 0.09
C THR A 15 4.88 1.82 -0.55
N LEU A 16 4.98 3.13 -0.27
CA LEU A 16 6.14 3.92 -0.70
C LEU A 16 7.45 3.35 -0.16
N GLY A 17 7.47 2.94 1.11
CA GLY A 17 8.63 2.27 1.72
C GLY A 17 8.98 0.93 1.06
N GLU A 18 7.98 0.11 0.73
CA GLU A 18 8.19 -1.17 0.02
C GLU A 18 8.82 -0.96 -1.36
N VAL A 19 8.30 0.01 -2.13
CA VAL A 19 8.85 0.36 -3.45
C VAL A 19 10.27 0.87 -3.31
N THR A 20 10.52 1.80 -2.38
CA THR A 20 11.86 2.37 -2.13
C THR A 20 12.86 1.27 -1.78
N ARG A 21 12.49 0.33 -0.90
CA ARG A 21 13.33 -0.84 -0.59
C ARG A 21 13.63 -1.66 -1.83
N GLY A 22 12.64 -1.89 -2.69
CA GLY A 22 12.81 -2.61 -3.96
C GLY A 22 13.82 -1.94 -4.88
N ILE A 23 13.77 -0.61 -4.98
CA ILE A 23 14.72 0.19 -5.76
C ILE A 23 16.14 0.03 -5.22
N GLU A 24 16.34 0.18 -3.90
CA GLU A 24 17.68 0.03 -3.30
C GLU A 24 18.26 -1.37 -3.47
N LEU A 25 17.43 -2.41 -3.39
CA LEU A 25 17.87 -3.78 -3.66
C LEU A 25 18.25 -4.01 -5.13
N GLN A 26 17.66 -3.24 -6.05
CA GLN A 26 17.93 -3.31 -7.48
C GLN A 26 19.15 -2.48 -7.89
N ARG A 27 19.42 -1.38 -7.20
CA ARG A 27 20.52 -0.44 -7.48
C ARG A 27 21.89 -1.10 -7.74
N PRO A 28 22.36 -2.10 -6.96
CA PRO A 28 23.64 -2.75 -7.27
C PRO A 28 23.59 -3.73 -8.45
N ARG A 29 22.40 -4.16 -8.88
CA ARG A 29 22.20 -5.13 -9.98
C ARG A 29 22.01 -4.44 -11.32
N ASP A 30 21.23 -3.36 -11.31
CA ASP A 30 20.92 -2.55 -12.48
C ASP A 30 20.72 -1.10 -12.05
N PRO A 31 21.79 -0.28 -12.03
CA PRO A 31 21.71 1.11 -11.63
C PRO A 31 20.81 1.95 -12.54
N GLY A 32 20.74 1.61 -13.83
CA GLY A 32 19.92 2.33 -14.81
C GLY A 32 18.44 2.14 -14.52
N PHE A 33 18.02 0.88 -14.40
CA PHE A 33 16.63 0.57 -14.05
C PHE A 33 16.23 1.09 -12.66
N ALA A 34 17.15 1.07 -11.68
CA ALA A 34 16.88 1.66 -10.38
C ALA A 34 16.65 3.18 -10.47
N ALA A 35 17.42 3.89 -11.30
CA ALA A 35 17.22 5.33 -11.54
C ALA A 35 15.87 5.63 -12.23
N ASP A 36 15.46 4.78 -13.18
CA ASP A 36 14.14 4.90 -13.83
C ASP A 36 13.00 4.72 -12.81
N LEU A 37 13.14 3.76 -11.89
CA LEU A 37 12.16 3.54 -10.82
C LEU A 37 12.14 4.69 -9.80
N ASP A 38 13.30 5.26 -9.45
CA ASP A 38 13.38 6.46 -8.60
C ASP A 38 12.62 7.64 -9.23
N ALA A 39 12.86 7.89 -10.52
CA ALA A 39 12.19 8.95 -11.25
C ALA A 39 10.67 8.73 -11.30
N TRP A 40 10.24 7.50 -11.56
CA TRP A 40 8.82 7.14 -11.55
C TRP A 40 8.18 7.33 -10.16
N LEU A 41 8.86 6.89 -9.09
CA LEU A 41 8.37 7.04 -7.72
C LEU A 41 8.23 8.51 -7.32
N ALA A 42 9.16 9.37 -7.73
CA ALA A 42 9.09 10.81 -7.48
C ALA A 42 7.86 11.45 -8.15
N VAL A 43 7.55 11.07 -9.39
CA VAL A 43 6.36 11.56 -10.11
C VAL A 43 5.08 11.11 -9.41
N ILE A 44 4.97 9.82 -9.04
CA ILE A 44 3.81 9.30 -8.32
C ILE A 44 3.65 9.98 -6.96
N SER A 45 4.73 10.12 -6.20
CA SER A 45 4.69 10.75 -4.88
C SER A 45 4.23 12.21 -4.95
N THR A 46 4.65 12.93 -6.00
CA THR A 46 4.21 14.31 -6.25
C THR A 46 2.73 14.35 -6.63
N ARG A 47 2.26 13.46 -7.51
CA ARG A 47 0.84 13.40 -7.93
C ARG A 47 -0.12 13.07 -6.78
N TYR A 48 0.36 12.33 -5.79
CA TYR A 48 -0.42 11.89 -4.63
C TYR A 48 -0.03 12.60 -3.33
N ALA A 49 0.71 13.71 -3.38
CA ALA A 49 1.30 14.35 -2.19
C ALA A 49 0.29 14.56 -1.05
N ASP A 50 -0.89 15.12 -1.36
CA ASP A 50 -1.95 15.38 -0.36
C ASP A 50 -2.77 14.12 0.02
N ARG A 51 -2.42 12.98 -0.55
CA ARG A 51 -3.17 11.72 -0.49
C ARG A 51 -2.29 10.53 -0.13
N VAL A 52 -1.12 10.81 0.45
CA VAL A 52 -0.30 9.80 1.13
C VAL A 52 -0.83 9.60 2.54
N LEU A 53 -1.24 8.39 2.86
CA LEU A 53 -1.75 8.01 4.18
C LEU A 53 -0.57 7.64 5.08
N PRO A 54 -0.35 8.36 6.20
CA PRO A 54 0.70 8.05 7.15
C PRO A 54 0.38 6.77 7.93
N PHE A 55 1.43 6.10 8.40
CA PHE A 55 1.32 5.03 9.38
C PHE A 55 1.77 5.56 10.74
N GLY A 56 0.80 6.02 11.54
CA GLY A 56 1.04 6.63 12.84
C GLY A 56 0.79 5.66 14.01
N ALA A 57 0.72 6.21 15.23
CA ALA A 57 0.48 5.43 16.44
C ALA A 57 -0.88 4.71 16.43
N ALA A 58 -1.92 5.33 15.86
CA ALA A 58 -3.25 4.74 15.78
C ALA A 58 -3.26 3.52 14.85
N GLU A 59 -2.65 3.67 13.67
CA GLU A 59 -2.46 2.58 12.70
C GLU A 59 -1.60 1.46 13.29
N ALA A 60 -0.52 1.80 14.01
CA ALA A 60 0.35 0.83 14.68
C ALA A 60 -0.40 0.00 15.74
N ALA A 61 -1.28 0.63 16.53
CA ALA A 61 -2.09 -0.07 17.51
C ALA A 61 -3.13 -1.01 16.85
N LEU A 62 -3.75 -0.56 15.76
CA LEU A 62 -4.64 -1.40 14.93
C LEU A 62 -3.89 -2.59 14.33
N TRP A 63 -2.71 -2.34 13.77
CA TRP A 63 -1.84 -3.37 13.22
C TRP A 63 -1.46 -4.44 14.25
N GLY A 64 -1.09 -4.05 15.47
CA GLY A 64 -0.79 -5.01 16.53
C GLY A 64 -1.98 -5.93 16.85
N ARG A 65 -3.20 -5.38 16.90
CA ARG A 65 -4.43 -6.18 17.08
C ARG A 65 -4.71 -7.09 15.89
N LEU A 66 -4.50 -6.61 14.67
CA LEU A 66 -4.63 -7.42 13.46
C LEU A 66 -3.63 -8.59 13.46
N CYS A 67 -2.37 -8.35 13.78
CA CYS A 67 -1.35 -9.40 13.87
C CYS A 67 -1.73 -10.48 14.88
N ALA A 68 -2.23 -10.08 16.06
CA ALA A 68 -2.70 -11.01 17.08
C ALA A 68 -3.92 -11.83 16.61
N SER A 69 -4.85 -11.21 15.90
CA SER A 69 -6.06 -11.85 15.37
C SER A 69 -5.77 -12.80 14.22
N VAL A 70 -4.89 -12.42 13.30
CA VAL A 70 -4.56 -13.18 12.08
C VAL A 70 -3.48 -14.24 12.36
N GLY A 71 -2.68 -14.08 13.42
CA GLY A 71 -1.69 -15.05 13.87
C GLY A 71 -0.31 -14.92 13.22
N HIS A 72 -0.05 -13.82 12.48
CA HIS A 72 1.27 -13.52 11.93
C HIS A 72 1.51 -12.01 11.80
N VAL A 73 2.76 -11.63 11.54
CA VAL A 73 3.17 -10.24 11.31
C VAL A 73 3.51 -10.06 9.83
N SER A 74 2.93 -9.07 9.16
CA SER A 74 3.30 -8.70 7.80
C SER A 74 3.12 -7.21 7.53
N ILE A 75 3.74 -6.74 6.43
CA ILE A 75 3.59 -5.37 5.93
C ILE A 75 2.18 -5.16 5.34
N ASP A 76 1.59 -6.17 4.70
CA ASP A 76 0.19 -6.10 4.23
C ASP A 76 -0.78 -5.77 5.38
N LEU A 77 -0.54 -6.29 6.60
CA LEU A 77 -1.35 -5.96 7.76
C LEU A 77 -1.20 -4.50 8.20
N MET A 78 -0.06 -3.84 7.92
CA MET A 78 0.11 -2.41 8.17
C MET A 78 -0.73 -1.58 7.20
N ILE A 79 -0.80 -2.00 5.93
CA ILE A 79 -1.66 -1.39 4.91
C ILE A 79 -3.14 -1.61 5.28
N ALA A 80 -3.50 -2.83 5.72
CA ALA A 80 -4.85 -3.13 6.20
C ALA A 80 -5.25 -2.25 7.40
N ALA A 81 -4.33 -2.07 8.37
CA ALA A 81 -4.56 -1.19 9.52
C ALA A 81 -4.82 0.27 9.10
N THR A 82 -4.05 0.77 8.13
CA THR A 82 -4.19 2.13 7.58
C THR A 82 -5.54 2.31 6.87
N ALA A 83 -5.95 1.33 6.06
CA ALA A 83 -7.23 1.39 5.38
C ALA A 83 -8.40 1.30 6.36
N ARG A 84 -8.32 0.40 7.36
CA ARG A 84 -9.34 0.27 8.41
C ARG A 84 -9.48 1.51 9.28
N SER A 85 -8.37 2.17 9.65
CA SER A 85 -8.43 3.38 10.48
C SER A 85 -9.20 4.52 9.81
N ARG A 86 -9.35 4.46 8.48
CA ARG A 86 -9.94 5.51 7.64
C ARG A 86 -11.20 5.07 6.87
N GLY A 87 -11.68 3.85 7.09
CA GLY A 87 -12.84 3.31 6.39
C GLY A 87 -12.65 3.16 4.87
N LEU A 88 -11.42 2.86 4.44
CA LEU A 88 -11.05 2.72 3.04
C LEU A 88 -11.04 1.26 2.57
N THR A 89 -11.12 1.09 1.25
CA THR A 89 -10.96 -0.20 0.56
C THR A 89 -9.53 -0.37 0.08
N VAL A 90 -8.93 -1.53 0.31
CA VAL A 90 -7.61 -1.88 -0.24
C VAL A 90 -7.77 -2.41 -1.66
N VAL A 91 -7.13 -1.76 -2.64
CA VAL A 91 -7.06 -2.25 -4.01
C VAL A 91 -5.84 -3.18 -4.14
N THR A 92 -6.05 -4.45 -4.42
CA THR A 92 -4.96 -5.44 -4.49
C THR A 92 -5.33 -6.65 -5.33
N ARG A 93 -4.35 -7.24 -6.02
CA ARG A 93 -4.50 -8.55 -6.69
C ARG A 93 -4.27 -9.73 -5.74
N ASN A 94 -3.73 -9.50 -4.55
CA ASN A 94 -3.40 -10.55 -3.58
C ASN A 94 -4.41 -10.55 -2.43
N LEU A 95 -5.69 -10.82 -2.73
CA LEU A 95 -6.79 -10.81 -1.75
C LEU A 95 -6.49 -11.66 -0.50
N ARG A 96 -5.78 -12.79 -0.68
CA ARG A 96 -5.38 -13.69 0.41
C ARG A 96 -4.57 -13.02 1.54
N HIS A 97 -3.80 -11.97 1.25
CA HIS A 97 -2.98 -11.28 2.28
C HIS A 97 -3.85 -10.48 3.26
N TYR A 98 -5.11 -10.24 2.92
CA TYR A 98 -6.06 -9.46 3.70
C TYR A 98 -7.17 -10.32 4.32
N ALA A 99 -7.12 -11.64 4.12
CA ALA A 99 -8.06 -12.56 4.73
C ALA A 99 -8.00 -12.47 6.26
N GLY A 100 -9.17 -12.40 6.91
CA GLY A 100 -9.27 -12.29 8.38
C GLY A 100 -8.95 -10.90 8.94
N THR A 101 -8.77 -9.88 8.09
CA THR A 101 -8.51 -8.51 8.54
C THR A 101 -9.76 -7.63 8.63
N ASP A 102 -10.91 -8.08 8.12
CA ASP A 102 -12.16 -7.30 7.95
C ASP A 102 -12.02 -5.98 7.16
N VAL A 103 -10.91 -5.78 6.45
CA VAL A 103 -10.77 -4.63 5.54
C VAL A 103 -11.48 -4.94 4.22
N PRO A 104 -12.26 -4.00 3.66
CA PRO A 104 -12.79 -4.17 2.32
C PRO A 104 -11.64 -4.26 1.30
N THR A 105 -11.73 -5.19 0.35
CA THR A 105 -10.75 -5.36 -0.72
C THR A 105 -11.40 -5.33 -2.09
N LEU A 106 -10.70 -4.75 -3.07
CA LEU A 106 -11.11 -4.72 -4.47
C LEU A 106 -9.97 -5.29 -5.33
N ASP A 107 -10.26 -6.30 -6.15
CA ASP A 107 -9.34 -6.75 -7.19
C ASP A 107 -9.51 -5.87 -8.44
N PRO A 108 -8.47 -5.14 -8.90
CA PRO A 108 -8.58 -4.31 -10.09
C PRO A 108 -8.77 -5.12 -11.39
N GLY A 109 -8.50 -6.43 -11.38
CA GLY A 109 -8.63 -7.32 -12.54
C GLY A 109 -9.95 -8.09 -12.62
N SER A 110 -10.79 -8.10 -11.58
CA SER A 110 -12.02 -8.89 -11.55
C SER A 110 -13.21 -8.24 -12.27
N GLY A 111 -12.98 -7.14 -12.99
CA GLY A 111 -13.94 -6.52 -13.91
C GLY A 111 -13.65 -6.92 -15.35
N GLY A 112 -14.08 -8.12 -15.73
CA GLY A 112 -14.08 -8.65 -17.09
C GLY A 112 -15.43 -9.30 -17.39
#